data_AF-A0A3E2YGY3-F1
#
_entry.id   AF-A0A3E2YGY3-F1
#
_cell.length_a   1.000
_cell.length_b   1.000
_cell.length_c   1.000
_cell.angle_alpha   90.00
_cell.angle_beta   90.00
_cell.angle_gamma   90.00
#
_symmetry.space_group_name_H-M   'P 1'
#
loop_
_entity.id
_entity.type
_entity.pdbx_description
1 polymer ?
#
loop_
_entity_poly.entity_id
_entity_poly.type
_entity_poly.pdbx_seq_one_letter_code
_entity_poly.pdbx_strand_id
1 'polypeptide(L)'
;MAAWREEDHPRDERGRFASKGALAAHQIGRTVASPTTASDEALLDVFVRVAGKAKLSPRDEAALVALDAEMQRRDAGGEREPTAQERAVDDLVGAGRSYEEAYREVYGDLGADDSDRRRGESREQARRRQYAELTALAVLQAESATRGNLLAKSAAAAGVDPVSIFSGPRARARKHASEELLRWWEDHPRITYAEYRADQLGDAAGGRRARAARKQASNGRDFAA
;
A
#
# COMPACT_ATOMS: atom_id res chain seq x y z
N MET A 1 37.44 7.77 7.50
CA MET A 1 36.71 6.90 8.44
C MET A 1 36.03 7.78 9.47
N ALA A 2 34.71 7.99 9.34
CA ALA A 2 33.96 8.80 10.28
C ALA A 2 33.81 8.03 11.61
N ALA A 3 34.16 8.67 12.73
CA ALA A 3 34.09 8.06 14.05
C ALA A 3 32.63 7.92 14.50
N TRP A 4 32.24 6.70 14.85
CA TRP A 4 30.93 6.33 15.39
C TRP A 4 30.68 7.09 16.70
N ARG A 5 29.59 7.85 16.80
CA ARG A 5 29.20 8.59 18.01
C ARG A 5 27.90 8.02 18.58
N GLU A 6 27.93 7.73 19.88
CA GLU A 6 26.79 7.13 20.60
C GLU A 6 25.56 8.06 20.67
N GLU A 7 25.79 9.37 20.50
CA GLU A 7 24.76 10.43 20.49
C GLU A 7 23.81 10.36 19.28
N ASP A 8 24.24 9.76 18.16
CA ASP A 8 23.45 9.67 16.92
C ASP A 8 22.44 8.51 16.94
N HIS A 9 22.46 7.66 17.98
CA HIS A 9 21.64 6.46 18.06
C HIS A 9 21.06 6.23 19.47
N PRO A 10 19.98 6.95 19.86
CA PRO A 10 19.44 6.89 21.21
C PRO A 10 19.01 5.47 21.56
N ARG A 11 19.25 5.05 22.82
CA ARG A 11 18.87 3.74 23.35
C ARG A 11 17.85 3.86 24.48
N ASP A 12 16.96 2.88 24.61
CA ASP A 12 15.99 2.77 25.69
C ASP A 12 16.61 2.17 26.96
N GLU A 13 15.81 2.12 28.02
CA GLU A 13 16.18 1.64 29.37
C GLU A 13 16.69 0.18 29.40
N ARG A 14 16.55 -0.55 28.29
CA ARG A 14 17.01 -1.93 28.13
C ARG A 14 18.17 -2.04 27.13
N GLY A 15 18.78 -0.91 26.76
CA GLY A 15 19.89 -0.83 25.83
C GLY A 15 19.50 -1.04 24.35
N ARG A 16 18.21 -1.04 24.02
CA ARG A 16 17.72 -1.20 22.63
C ARG A 16 17.72 0.15 21.95
N PHE A 17 17.96 0.24 20.64
CA PHE A 17 17.78 1.53 19.96
C PHE A 17 16.34 2.03 20.13
N ALA A 18 16.21 3.21 20.72
CA ALA A 18 14.97 3.94 20.89
C ALA A 18 14.62 4.63 19.56
N SER A 19 14.31 3.85 18.54
CA SER A 19 13.62 4.37 17.36
C SER A 19 12.21 3.81 17.29
N LYS A 20 11.29 4.60 16.74
CA LYS A 20 10.02 4.12 16.19
C LYS A 20 10.35 3.16 15.02
N GLY A 21 10.80 1.93 15.28
CA GLY A 21 11.27 1.06 14.20
C GLY A 21 11.77 -0.35 14.55
N ALA A 22 11.95 -0.68 15.83
CA ALA A 22 12.48 -2.00 16.22
C ALA A 22 11.67 -3.17 15.63
N LEU A 23 12.35 -4.12 14.97
CA LEU A 23 11.69 -5.23 14.31
C LEU A 23 10.99 -6.15 15.32
N ALA A 24 9.79 -6.58 14.98
CA ALA A 24 9.06 -7.56 15.76
C ALA A 24 9.77 -8.93 15.74
N ALA A 25 9.62 -9.73 16.80
CA ALA A 25 10.38 -10.97 16.98
C ALA A 25 10.28 -11.96 15.79
N HIS A 26 9.14 -12.01 15.10
CA HIS A 26 8.94 -12.84 13.92
C HIS A 26 9.68 -12.33 12.68
N GLN A 27 9.96 -11.02 12.60
CA GLN A 27 10.74 -10.40 11.51
C GLN A 27 12.23 -10.67 11.69
N ILE A 28 12.71 -10.79 12.93
CA ILE A 28 14.08 -11.20 13.26
C ILE A 28 14.39 -12.57 12.67
N GLY A 29 13.53 -13.57 12.96
CA GLY A 29 13.72 -14.92 12.45
C GLY A 29 13.71 -15.00 10.93
N ARG A 30 12.89 -14.17 10.27
CA ARG A 30 12.83 -14.08 8.80
C ARG A 30 14.08 -13.41 8.20
N THR A 31 14.56 -12.35 8.83
CA THR A 31 15.76 -11.62 8.40
C THR A 31 17.00 -12.50 8.55
N VAL A 32 17.11 -13.24 9.66
CA VAL A 32 18.15 -14.27 9.84
C VAL A 32 18.05 -15.37 8.78
N ALA A 33 16.84 -15.77 8.40
CA ALA A 33 16.65 -16.81 7.38
C ALA A 33 16.89 -16.31 5.94
N SER A 34 16.83 -15.00 5.69
CA SER A 34 16.90 -14.43 4.34
C SER A 34 17.49 -13.02 4.32
N PRO A 35 18.77 -12.85 4.73
CA PRO A 35 19.41 -11.53 4.89
C PRO A 35 19.51 -10.75 3.57
N THR A 36 19.62 -11.46 2.45
CA THR A 36 19.71 -10.89 1.08
C THR A 36 18.45 -10.12 0.63
N THR A 37 17.33 -10.26 1.33
CA THR A 37 16.06 -9.59 1.00
C THR A 37 15.67 -8.51 2.01
N ALA A 38 16.44 -8.37 3.09
CA ALA A 38 16.18 -7.39 4.13
C ALA A 38 16.71 -6.01 3.73
N SER A 39 16.07 -4.95 4.22
CA SER A 39 16.63 -3.59 4.13
C SER A 39 17.87 -3.44 5.02
N ASP A 40 18.69 -2.42 4.73
CA ASP A 40 19.90 -2.14 5.52
C ASP A 40 19.56 -1.88 7.00
N GLU A 41 18.50 -1.12 7.26
CA GLU A 41 18.00 -0.86 8.63
C GLU A 41 17.58 -2.16 9.34
N ALA A 42 16.95 -3.10 8.61
CA ALA A 42 16.52 -4.38 9.18
C ALA A 42 17.71 -5.31 9.46
N LEU A 43 18.72 -5.31 8.60
CA LEU A 43 19.96 -6.06 8.81
C LEU A 43 20.69 -5.56 10.06
N LEU A 44 20.84 -4.23 10.18
CA LEU A 44 21.52 -3.60 11.30
C LEU A 44 20.81 -3.87 12.65
N ASP A 45 19.48 -3.74 12.69
CA ASP A 45 18.69 -4.01 13.91
C ASP A 45 18.81 -5.47 14.36
N VAL A 46 18.71 -6.42 13.42
CA VAL A 46 18.82 -7.85 13.73
C VAL A 46 20.24 -8.21 14.16
N PHE A 47 21.26 -7.69 13.48
CA PHE A 47 22.65 -7.90 13.84
C PHE A 47 22.93 -7.46 15.29
N VAL A 48 22.57 -6.22 15.62
CA VAL A 48 22.79 -5.66 16.97
C VAL A 48 22.05 -6.46 18.04
N ARG A 49 20.84 -6.95 17.72
CA ARG A 49 20.01 -7.68 18.66
C ARG A 49 20.48 -9.12 18.90
N VAL A 50 21.02 -9.77 17.87
CA VAL A 50 21.63 -11.10 18.02
C VAL A 50 22.96 -10.96 18.76
N ALA A 51 23.78 -9.96 18.41
CA ALA A 51 25.08 -9.70 19.05
C ALA A 51 24.95 -9.28 20.51
N GLY A 52 23.87 -8.58 20.87
CA GLY A 52 23.61 -8.13 22.25
C GLY A 52 23.11 -9.22 23.22
N LYS A 53 23.00 -10.48 22.79
CA LYS A 53 22.60 -11.58 23.69
C LYS A 53 23.73 -11.92 24.65
N ALA A 54 23.39 -12.08 25.94
CA ALA A 54 24.37 -12.43 26.99
C ALA A 54 25.06 -13.80 26.77
N LYS A 55 24.41 -14.72 26.06
CA LYS A 55 24.99 -15.99 25.60
C LYS A 55 24.54 -16.25 24.17
N LEU A 56 25.50 -16.42 23.26
CA LEU A 56 25.23 -16.79 21.88
C LEU A 56 25.10 -18.31 21.77
N SER A 57 24.09 -18.75 21.03
CA SER A 57 24.04 -20.15 20.56
C SER A 57 24.82 -20.30 19.25
N PRO A 58 25.22 -21.52 18.86
CA PRO A 58 25.83 -21.75 17.54
C PRO A 58 24.99 -21.24 16.36
N ARG A 59 23.66 -21.22 16.52
CA ARG A 59 22.72 -20.66 15.54
C ARG A 59 22.80 -19.13 15.47
N ASP A 60 23.01 -18.47 16.61
CA ASP A 60 23.18 -17.02 16.69
C ASP A 60 24.50 -16.59 16.05
N GLU A 61 25.57 -17.35 16.28
CA GLU A 61 26.87 -17.12 15.63
C GLU A 61 26.78 -17.26 14.11
N ALA A 62 26.15 -18.34 13.62
CA ALA A 62 25.92 -18.51 12.18
C ALA A 62 25.07 -17.38 11.58
N ALA A 63 24.08 -16.88 12.33
CA ALA A 63 23.26 -15.75 11.91
C ALA A 63 24.08 -14.45 11.81
N LEU A 64 24.93 -14.17 12.80
CA LEU A 64 25.79 -12.97 12.79
C LEU A 64 26.76 -12.97 11.61
N VAL A 65 27.38 -14.11 11.31
CA VAL A 65 28.28 -14.25 10.15
C VAL A 65 27.53 -14.00 8.84
N ALA A 66 26.32 -14.53 8.68
CA ALA A 66 25.52 -14.33 7.48
C ALA A 66 25.07 -12.86 7.30
N LEU A 67 24.71 -12.20 8.41
CA LEU A 67 24.31 -10.79 8.41
C LEU A 67 25.50 -9.87 8.13
N ASP A 68 26.67 -10.13 8.74
CA ASP A 68 27.89 -9.36 8.53
C ASP A 68 28.40 -9.48 7.08
N ALA A 69 28.42 -10.69 6.53
CA ALA A 69 28.79 -10.92 5.13
C ALA A 69 27.86 -10.20 4.14
N GLU A 70 26.56 -10.14 4.46
CA GLU A 70 25.57 -9.41 3.66
C GLU A 70 25.83 -7.89 3.69
N MET A 71 26.04 -7.32 4.88
CA MET A 71 26.33 -5.89 5.04
C MET A 71 27.64 -5.51 4.33
N GLN A 72 28.70 -6.30 4.52
CA GLN A 72 29.99 -6.07 3.83
C GLN A 72 29.88 -6.16 2.32
N ARG A 73 29.05 -7.07 1.79
CA ARG A 73 28.80 -7.14 0.34
C ARG A 73 28.15 -5.85 -0.18
N ARG A 74 27.19 -5.28 0.55
CA ARG A 74 26.51 -4.03 0.17
C ARG A 74 27.42 -2.81 0.27
N ASP A 75 28.20 -2.71 1.35
CA ASP A 75 29.19 -1.64 1.53
C ASP A 75 30.29 -1.66 0.46
N ALA A 76 30.65 -2.85 -0.03
CA ALA A 76 31.57 -3.02 -1.15
C ALA A 76 30.92 -2.73 -2.53
N GLY A 77 29.68 -2.25 -2.56
CA GLY A 77 28.94 -1.95 -3.80
C GLY A 77 28.47 -3.20 -4.55
N GLY A 78 28.44 -4.36 -3.90
CA GLY A 78 27.96 -5.60 -4.50
C GLY A 78 26.44 -5.56 -4.69
N GLU A 79 26.01 -5.30 -5.92
CA GLU A 79 24.61 -5.48 -6.31
C GLU A 79 24.19 -6.93 -6.01
N ARG A 80 22.99 -7.09 -5.46
CA ARG A 80 22.45 -8.43 -5.20
C ARG A 80 22.29 -9.14 -6.53
N GLU A 81 22.74 -10.39 -6.60
CA GLU A 81 22.35 -11.29 -7.69
C GLU A 81 20.82 -11.25 -7.87
N PRO A 82 20.34 -10.85 -9.06
CA PRO A 82 18.92 -10.80 -9.31
C PRO A 82 18.33 -12.20 -9.16
N THR A 83 17.09 -12.29 -8.70
CA THR A 83 16.34 -13.55 -8.66
C THR A 83 16.11 -14.08 -10.07
N ALA A 84 15.75 -15.35 -10.20
CA ALA A 84 15.41 -15.91 -11.50
C ALA A 84 14.24 -15.16 -12.17
N GLN A 85 13.31 -14.66 -11.38
CA GLN A 85 12.19 -13.84 -11.85
C GLN A 85 12.64 -12.43 -12.26
N GLU A 86 13.48 -11.75 -11.47
CA GLU A 86 14.02 -10.43 -11.86
C GLU A 86 14.84 -10.52 -13.16
N ARG A 87 15.69 -11.55 -13.30
CA ARG A 87 16.40 -11.81 -14.58
C ARG A 87 15.43 -12.00 -15.75
N ALA A 88 14.34 -12.73 -15.55
CA ALA A 88 13.35 -12.92 -16.60
C ALA A 88 12.63 -11.62 -17.00
N VAL A 89 12.41 -10.69 -16.05
CA VAL A 89 11.88 -9.35 -16.37
C VAL A 89 12.90 -8.56 -17.18
N ASP A 90 14.16 -8.54 -16.75
CA ASP A 90 15.24 -7.83 -17.43
C ASP A 90 15.47 -8.37 -18.85
N ASP A 91 15.41 -9.70 -19.03
CA ASP A 91 15.53 -10.35 -20.34
C ASP A 91 14.40 -9.92 -21.29
N LEU A 92 13.16 -9.83 -20.78
CA LEU A 92 12.00 -9.38 -21.57
C LEU A 92 12.08 -7.89 -21.92
N VAL A 93 12.55 -7.05 -20.99
CA VAL A 93 12.80 -5.63 -21.24
C VAL A 93 13.93 -5.45 -22.25
N GLY A 94 15.01 -6.22 -22.11
CA GLY A 94 16.13 -6.26 -23.06
C GLY A 94 15.71 -6.71 -24.46
N ALA A 95 14.69 -7.56 -24.55
CA ALA A 95 14.05 -7.97 -25.81
C ALA A 95 13.10 -6.90 -26.40
N GLY A 96 12.98 -5.73 -25.77
CA GLY A 96 12.19 -4.60 -26.26
C GLY A 96 10.74 -4.57 -25.76
N ARG A 97 10.37 -5.39 -24.77
CA ARG A 97 9.07 -5.28 -24.10
C ARG A 97 9.07 -4.13 -23.11
N SER A 98 7.90 -3.54 -22.87
CA SER A 98 7.79 -2.57 -21.78
C SER A 98 7.98 -3.27 -20.44
N TYR A 99 8.54 -2.57 -19.45
CA TYR A 99 8.72 -3.08 -18.09
C TYR A 99 7.41 -3.62 -17.51
N GLU A 100 6.29 -2.93 -17.76
CA GLU A 100 4.97 -3.32 -17.27
C GLU A 100 4.50 -4.67 -17.86
N GLU A 101 4.70 -4.89 -19.16
CA GLU A 101 4.36 -6.15 -19.81
C GLU A 101 5.28 -7.29 -19.36
N ALA A 102 6.59 -7.03 -19.26
CA ALA A 102 7.57 -8.00 -18.79
C ALA A 102 7.26 -8.46 -17.35
N TYR A 103 6.96 -7.50 -16.47
CA TYR A 103 6.59 -7.77 -15.09
C TYR A 103 5.30 -8.59 -14.99
N ARG A 104 4.27 -8.25 -15.76
CA ARG A 104 3.00 -8.99 -15.83
C ARG A 104 3.18 -10.42 -16.34
N GLU A 105 4.09 -10.62 -17.29
CA GLU A 105 4.36 -11.95 -17.85
C GLU A 105 5.05 -12.87 -16.83
N VAL A 106 6.04 -12.35 -16.10
CA VAL A 106 6.82 -13.12 -15.13
C VAL A 106 6.08 -13.36 -13.82
N TYR A 107 5.44 -12.33 -13.29
CA TYR A 107 4.76 -12.38 -11.99
C TYR A 107 3.26 -12.67 -12.12
N GLY A 108 2.72 -12.76 -13.34
CA GLY A 108 1.29 -12.88 -13.62
C GLY A 108 0.56 -11.54 -13.52
N ASP A 109 -0.77 -11.55 -13.65
CA ASP A 109 -1.63 -10.41 -13.33
C ASP A 109 -1.76 -10.24 -11.80
N LEU A 110 -0.61 -10.14 -11.15
CA LEU A 110 -0.50 -9.52 -9.84
C LEU A 110 -0.54 -8.02 -10.14
N GLY A 111 -1.76 -7.47 -10.25
CA GLY A 111 -1.95 -6.03 -10.17
C GLY A 111 -1.17 -5.49 -8.97
N ALA A 112 -0.88 -4.19 -8.99
CA ALA A 112 -0.14 -3.43 -7.96
C ALA A 112 -0.62 -3.59 -6.48
N ASP A 113 -1.55 -4.51 -6.23
CA ASP A 113 -2.25 -4.84 -4.98
C ASP A 113 -1.39 -5.61 -3.95
N ASP A 114 -0.37 -6.39 -4.34
CA ASP A 114 0.40 -7.19 -3.36
C ASP A 114 1.55 -6.42 -2.68
N SER A 115 2.07 -5.34 -3.30
CA SER A 115 3.14 -4.52 -2.70
C SER A 115 2.65 -3.68 -1.51
N ASP A 116 1.42 -3.20 -1.56
CA ASP A 116 0.85 -2.30 -0.55
C ASP A 116 0.11 -3.03 0.58
N ARG A 117 0.05 -4.36 0.52
CA ARG A 117 -0.70 -5.17 1.48
C ARG A 117 0.02 -5.23 2.83
N ARG A 118 -0.69 -4.88 3.90
CA ARG A 118 -0.15 -4.96 5.26
C ARG A 118 0.02 -6.42 5.67
N ARG A 119 0.98 -6.70 6.54
CA ARG A 119 1.22 -8.07 7.02
C ARG A 119 -0.02 -8.62 7.73
N GLY A 120 -0.47 -9.81 7.32
CA GLY A 120 -1.67 -10.47 7.86
C GLY A 120 -3.00 -9.96 7.27
N GLU A 121 -2.95 -8.93 6.42
CA GLU A 121 -4.10 -8.45 5.67
C GLU A 121 -4.38 -9.42 4.50
N SER A 122 -5.65 -9.81 4.34
CA SER A 122 -6.11 -10.51 3.13
C SER A 122 -6.14 -9.54 1.94
N ARG A 123 -6.07 -10.05 0.71
CA ARG A 123 -6.17 -9.22 -0.51
C ARG A 123 -7.45 -8.39 -0.56
N GLU A 124 -8.57 -8.95 -0.07
CA GLU A 124 -9.83 -8.21 0.01
C GLU A 124 -9.76 -7.04 1.01
N GLN A 125 -9.09 -7.23 2.15
CA GLN A 125 -8.90 -6.15 3.12
C GLN A 125 -7.99 -5.04 2.56
N ALA A 126 -6.91 -5.40 1.86
CA ALA A 126 -6.02 -4.45 1.21
C ALA A 126 -6.77 -3.59 0.18
N ARG A 127 -7.55 -4.23 -0.70
CA ARG A 127 -8.39 -3.52 -1.68
C ARG A 127 -9.41 -2.59 -1.04
N ARG A 128 -10.05 -3.01 0.07
CA ARG A 128 -10.99 -2.13 0.78
C ARG A 128 -10.31 -0.93 1.43
N ARG A 129 -9.11 -1.12 1.95
CA ARG A 129 -8.32 -0.03 2.52
C ARG A 129 -7.89 0.95 1.43
N GLN A 130 -7.31 0.48 0.33
CA GLN A 130 -6.96 1.34 -0.81
C GLN A 130 -8.18 2.08 -1.36
N TYR A 131 -9.34 1.41 -1.45
CA TYR A 131 -10.59 2.06 -1.84
C TYR A 131 -11.04 3.14 -0.84
N ALA A 132 -10.84 2.91 0.46
CA ALA A 132 -11.13 3.91 1.49
C ALA A 132 -10.19 5.11 1.37
N GLU A 133 -8.91 4.90 1.07
CA GLU A 133 -7.92 5.96 0.79
C GLU A 133 -8.32 6.77 -0.45
N LEU A 134 -8.69 6.11 -1.56
CA LEU A 134 -9.21 6.76 -2.77
C LEU A 134 -10.47 7.59 -2.48
N THR A 135 -11.39 7.03 -1.68
CA THR A 135 -12.62 7.73 -1.26
C THR A 135 -12.29 8.96 -0.41
N ALA A 136 -11.34 8.86 0.51
CA ALA A 136 -10.92 9.98 1.35
C ALA A 136 -10.30 11.12 0.52
N LEU A 137 -9.49 10.79 -0.49
CA LEU A 137 -8.95 11.80 -1.42
C LEU A 137 -10.07 12.52 -2.19
N ALA A 138 -11.07 11.78 -2.68
CA ALA A 138 -12.22 12.38 -3.36
C ALA A 138 -13.03 13.30 -2.43
N VAL A 139 -13.18 12.92 -1.15
CA VAL A 139 -13.82 13.77 -0.13
C VAL A 139 -13.04 15.07 0.04
N LEU A 140 -11.72 15.01 0.24
CA LEU A 140 -10.88 16.21 0.42
C LEU A 140 -10.94 17.15 -0.78
N GLN A 141 -10.91 16.61 -2.00
CA GLN A 141 -11.06 17.39 -3.23
C GLN A 141 -12.43 18.06 -3.31
N ALA A 142 -13.50 17.32 -2.99
CA ALA A 142 -14.85 17.85 -2.96
C ALA A 142 -15.04 18.91 -1.86
N GLU A 143 -14.45 18.73 -0.68
CA GLU A 143 -14.49 19.74 0.39
C GLU A 143 -13.82 21.03 -0.05
N SER A 144 -12.66 20.93 -0.70
CA SER A 144 -11.96 22.09 -1.25
C SER A 144 -12.80 22.80 -2.32
N ALA A 145 -13.40 22.05 -3.25
CA ALA A 145 -14.21 22.60 -4.34
C ALA A 145 -15.55 23.20 -3.86
N THR A 146 -16.18 22.60 -2.86
CA THR A 146 -17.49 23.02 -2.33
C THR A 146 -17.39 23.92 -1.10
N ARG A 147 -16.17 24.38 -0.73
CA ARG A 147 -15.91 25.18 0.48
C ARG A 147 -16.46 24.52 1.76
N GLY A 148 -16.38 23.20 1.81
CA GLY A 148 -16.89 22.36 2.91
C GLY A 148 -18.39 22.03 2.84
N ASN A 149 -19.14 22.53 1.86
CA ASN A 149 -20.57 22.23 1.72
C ASN A 149 -20.80 20.89 1.01
N LEU A 150 -20.56 19.77 1.70
CA LEU A 150 -20.80 18.44 1.13
C LEU A 150 -22.25 17.96 1.25
N LEU A 151 -22.94 18.37 2.31
CA LEU A 151 -24.24 17.81 2.68
C LEU A 151 -25.39 18.80 2.45
N ALA A 152 -26.54 18.26 2.06
CA ALA A 152 -27.79 18.99 2.15
C ALA A 152 -28.08 19.37 3.60
N LYS A 153 -28.75 20.51 3.82
CA LYS A 153 -29.06 21.02 5.17
C LYS A 153 -29.76 19.99 6.06
N SER A 154 -30.71 19.23 5.49
CA SER A 154 -31.43 18.17 6.20
C SER A 154 -30.54 16.98 6.58
N ALA A 155 -29.56 16.64 5.74
CA ALA A 155 -28.61 15.56 6.01
C ALA A 155 -27.57 15.97 7.07
N ALA A 156 -27.08 17.21 6.99
CA ALA A 156 -26.20 17.79 8.00
C ALA A 156 -26.88 17.84 9.38
N ALA A 157 -28.14 18.30 9.44
CA ALA A 157 -28.93 18.31 10.67
C ALA A 157 -29.19 16.91 11.25
N ALA A 158 -29.25 15.89 10.38
CA ALA A 158 -29.42 14.49 10.77
C ALA A 158 -28.09 13.80 11.16
N GLY A 159 -26.96 14.50 11.14
CA GLY A 159 -25.65 13.92 11.48
C GLY A 159 -25.18 12.85 10.51
N VAL A 160 -25.58 12.93 9.23
CA VAL A 160 -25.09 12.00 8.20
C VAL A 160 -23.59 12.22 8.00
N ASP A 161 -22.82 11.14 8.05
CA ASP A 161 -21.38 11.18 7.74
C ASP A 161 -21.16 11.53 6.24
N PRO A 162 -20.43 12.62 5.93
CA PRO A 162 -20.09 12.99 4.56
C PRO A 162 -19.30 11.92 3.82
N VAL A 163 -18.44 11.15 4.49
CA VAL A 163 -17.65 10.10 3.81
C VAL A 163 -18.58 8.97 3.33
N SER A 164 -19.59 8.63 4.13
CA SER A 164 -20.55 7.56 3.81
C SER A 164 -21.38 7.77 2.54
N ILE A 165 -21.50 8.99 2.02
CA ILE A 165 -22.23 9.28 0.77
C ILE A 165 -21.37 9.07 -0.49
N PHE A 166 -20.05 8.99 -0.36
CA PHE A 166 -19.15 8.73 -1.49
C PHE A 166 -19.14 7.26 -1.88
N SER A 167 -19.13 6.36 -0.89
CA SER A 167 -19.08 4.91 -1.10
C SER A 167 -20.45 4.22 -1.15
N GLY A 168 -21.52 4.94 -0.78
CA GLY A 168 -22.87 4.39 -0.65
C GLY A 168 -23.71 4.36 -1.94
N PRO A 169 -24.93 3.77 -1.87
CA PRO A 169 -25.86 3.72 -2.98
C PRO A 169 -26.19 5.10 -3.56
N ARG A 170 -26.33 5.18 -4.89
CA ARG A 170 -26.56 6.45 -5.61
C ARG A 170 -27.78 7.22 -5.09
N ALA A 171 -28.89 6.54 -4.82
CA ALA A 171 -30.09 7.17 -4.27
C ALA A 171 -29.84 7.85 -2.91
N ARG A 172 -29.11 7.18 -2.02
CA ARG A 172 -28.74 7.73 -0.70
C ARG A 172 -27.81 8.92 -0.86
N ALA A 173 -26.79 8.80 -1.71
CA ALA A 173 -25.85 9.87 -1.98
C ALA A 173 -26.56 11.12 -2.53
N ARG A 174 -27.46 10.96 -3.50
CA ARG A 174 -28.22 12.08 -4.09
C ARG A 174 -29.18 12.74 -3.10
N LYS A 175 -29.81 11.95 -2.23
CA LYS A 175 -30.71 12.48 -1.19
C LYS A 175 -29.98 13.38 -0.19
N HIS A 176 -28.71 13.08 0.09
CA HIS A 176 -27.96 13.71 1.18
C HIS A 176 -26.86 14.67 0.73
N ALA A 177 -26.43 14.60 -0.53
CA ALA A 177 -25.45 15.53 -1.09
C ALA A 177 -26.03 16.95 -1.22
N SER A 178 -25.18 17.95 -1.02
CA SER A 178 -25.49 19.34 -1.37
C SER A 178 -25.61 19.50 -2.88
N GLU A 179 -26.21 20.60 -3.34
CA GLU A 179 -26.23 20.94 -4.77
C GLU A 179 -24.82 21.16 -5.33
N GLU A 180 -23.91 21.74 -4.54
CA GLU A 180 -22.52 21.97 -4.94
C GLU A 180 -21.78 20.65 -5.15
N LEU A 181 -21.99 19.67 -4.26
CA LEU A 181 -21.41 18.34 -4.40
C LEU A 181 -22.01 17.57 -5.58
N LEU A 182 -23.32 17.72 -5.83
CA LEU A 182 -23.97 17.12 -7.00
C LEU A 182 -23.37 17.65 -8.30
N ARG A 183 -23.15 18.97 -8.40
CA ARG A 183 -22.46 19.61 -9.53
C ARG A 183 -21.01 19.12 -9.68
N TRP A 184 -20.27 19.04 -8.57
CA TRP A 184 -18.89 18.54 -8.61
C TRP A 184 -18.79 17.09 -9.11
N TRP A 185 -19.77 16.24 -8.77
CA TRP A 185 -19.83 14.86 -9.26
C TRP A 185 -20.17 14.70 -10.75
N GLU A 186 -20.57 15.76 -11.44
CA GLU A 186 -20.76 15.76 -12.89
C GLU A 186 -19.40 15.61 -13.58
N ASP A 187 -18.41 16.39 -13.12
CA ASP A 187 -17.04 16.37 -13.62
C ASP A 187 -16.17 15.31 -12.93
N HIS A 188 -16.48 14.95 -11.68
CA HIS A 188 -15.71 14.03 -10.85
C HIS A 188 -16.59 12.84 -10.43
N PRO A 189 -16.87 11.90 -11.36
CA PRO A 189 -17.80 10.82 -11.09
C PRO A 189 -17.30 9.92 -9.97
N ARG A 190 -18.18 9.63 -9.02
CA ARG A 190 -17.91 8.65 -7.98
C ARG A 190 -17.67 7.26 -8.56
N ILE A 191 -16.66 6.59 -8.01
CA ILE A 191 -16.37 5.18 -8.23
C ILE A 191 -16.96 4.35 -7.09
N THR A 192 -17.65 3.27 -7.44
CA THR A 192 -18.14 2.29 -6.46
C THR A 192 -17.07 1.24 -6.18
N TYR A 193 -17.13 0.59 -5.01
CA TYR A 193 -16.18 -0.50 -4.70
C TYR A 193 -16.22 -1.63 -5.73
N ALA A 194 -17.38 -1.92 -6.31
CA ALA A 194 -17.51 -2.93 -7.36
C ALA A 194 -16.78 -2.53 -8.65
N GLU A 195 -16.86 -1.26 -9.05
CA GLU A 195 -16.12 -0.73 -10.20
C GLU A 195 -14.61 -0.72 -9.92
N TYR A 196 -14.19 -0.22 -8.74
CA TYR A 196 -12.79 -0.23 -8.30
C TYR A 196 -12.21 -1.65 -8.29
N ARG A 197 -12.93 -2.61 -7.69
CA ARG A 197 -12.50 -4.00 -7.62
C ARG A 197 -12.36 -4.63 -9.01
N ALA A 198 -13.27 -4.33 -9.92
CA ALA A 198 -13.20 -4.87 -11.28
C ALA A 198 -12.00 -4.29 -12.06
N ASP A 199 -11.69 -3.02 -11.84
CA ASP A 199 -10.51 -2.36 -12.40
C ASP A 199 -9.21 -3.00 -11.88
N GLN A 200 -9.09 -3.17 -10.56
CA GLN A 200 -7.94 -3.81 -9.91
C GLN A 200 -7.73 -5.28 -10.32
N LEU A 201 -8.77 -5.97 -10.81
CA LEU A 201 -8.71 -7.37 -11.23
C LEU A 201 -8.62 -7.53 -12.75
N GLY A 202 -8.50 -6.44 -13.51
CA GLY A 202 -8.53 -6.49 -14.97
C GLY A 202 -9.86 -7.02 -15.55
N ASP A 203 -10.93 -7.12 -14.75
CA ASP A 203 -12.24 -7.61 -15.19
C ASP A 203 -13.01 -6.48 -15.89
N ALA A 204 -12.62 -6.20 -17.12
CA ALA A 204 -13.27 -5.18 -17.95
C ALA A 204 -14.78 -5.45 -18.12
N ALA A 205 -15.22 -6.71 -18.15
CA ALA A 205 -16.63 -7.07 -18.25
C ALA A 205 -17.39 -6.77 -16.96
N GLY A 206 -16.81 -7.10 -15.80
CA GLY A 206 -17.31 -6.75 -14.47
C GLY A 206 -17.41 -5.24 -14.28
N GLY A 207 -16.38 -4.50 -14.68
CA GLY A 207 -16.37 -3.04 -14.61
C GLY A 207 -17.48 -2.41 -15.45
N ARG A 208 -17.69 -2.92 -16.69
CA ARG A 208 -18.81 -2.48 -17.53
C ARG A 208 -20.17 -2.78 -16.90
N ARG A 209 -20.36 -3.98 -16.33
CA ARG A 209 -21.61 -4.35 -15.62
C ARG A 209 -21.86 -3.46 -14.41
N ALA A 210 -20.84 -3.18 -13.61
CA ALA A 210 -20.95 -2.32 -12.43
C ALA A 210 -21.31 -0.88 -12.81
N ARG A 211 -20.68 -0.32 -13.85
CA ARG A 211 -21.03 0.99 -14.43
C ARG A 211 -22.46 1.02 -14.97
N ALA A 212 -22.88 -0.03 -15.67
CA ALA A 212 -24.23 -0.15 -16.19
C ALA A 212 -25.27 -0.21 -15.06
N ALA A 213 -25.02 -0.98 -14.00
CA ALA A 213 -25.87 -1.06 -12.82
C ALA A 213 -25.98 0.29 -12.09
N ARG A 214 -24.86 1.03 -11.98
CA ARG A 214 -24.85 2.40 -11.44
C ARG A 214 -25.70 3.36 -12.29
N LYS A 215 -25.65 3.23 -13.62
CA LYS A 215 -26.47 4.02 -14.55
C LYS A 215 -27.95 3.65 -14.47
N GLN A 216 -28.29 2.38 -14.36
CA GLN A 216 -29.68 1.89 -14.25
C GLN A 216 -30.34 2.23 -12.90
N ALA A 217 -29.56 2.29 -11.82
CA ALA A 217 -30.04 2.79 -10.53
C ALA A 217 -30.22 4.33 -10.51
N SER A 218 -29.87 5.02 -11.60
CA SER A 218 -30.33 6.37 -11.89
C SER A 218 -31.74 6.24 -12.48
N ASN A 219 -32.74 6.86 -11.87
CA ASN A 219 -34.13 6.87 -12.37
C ASN A 219 -34.27 7.65 -13.69
N GLY A 220 -33.59 7.23 -14.76
CA GLY A 220 -33.78 7.68 -16.14
C GLY A 220 -33.63 9.17 -16.43
N ARG A 221 -33.26 9.99 -15.45
CA ARG A 221 -33.04 11.43 -15.60
C ARG A 221 -31.72 11.78 -14.91
N ASP A 222 -30.98 12.69 -15.53
CA ASP A 222 -29.71 13.23 -15.06
C ASP A 222 -28.52 12.31 -15.33
N PHE A 223 -28.17 12.18 -16.61
CA PHE A 223 -27.01 12.84 -17.25
C PHE A 223 -27.13 12.62 -18.76
N ALA A 224 -27.22 13.70 -19.53
CA ALA A 224 -27.28 13.68 -20.99
C ALA A 224 -25.86 13.55 -21.57
N ALA A 225 -25.79 12.75 -22.65
CA ALA A 225 -24.71 12.58 -23.61
C ALA A 225 -23.33 12.15 -23.06
#